data_AF-A0A1G2CD25-F1
#
_entry.id   AF-A0A1G2CD25-F1
#
_cell.length_a   1.000
_cell.length_b   1.000
_cell.length_c   1.000
_cell.angle_alpha   90.00
_cell.angle_beta   90.00
_cell.angle_gamma   90.00
#
_symmetry.space_group_name_H-M   'P 1'
#
loop_
_entity.id
_entity.type
_entity.pdbx_description
1 polymer ?
#
loop_
_entity_poly.entity_id
_entity_poly.type
_entity_poly.pdbx_seq_one_letter_code
_entity_poly.pdbx_strand_id
1 'polypeptide(L)'
;MEQKTPVQVEKELQALLDKHRLSDKLSVGQIKQWILSERNEESDSPVSASNAFQKRCMKYFSRVKSHDEFFVVTQALINAWNYFPHQSLGGKSPWQMVQKEMNKHPELKRKSRSHEMPVVVVGGHTMKWKEYEAMLREMERVQAPFKHWIEHETLPEYRRHLSSKVAERIAKKHIYVAELFFDRVLHVGFVTLDTIRPDFIQKEFPRWWQTHVMMSSLTEKEVLSSLKNLFLFIGSLHNNDIGRFGF
;
A
#
# COMPACT_ATOMS: atom_id res chain seq x y z
N MET A 1 23.54 5.46 3.81
CA MET A 1 23.38 4.95 2.44
C MET A 1 24.43 5.62 1.58
N GLU A 2 25.23 4.85 0.86
CA GLU A 2 26.13 5.40 -0.17
C GLU A 2 25.30 6.08 -1.27
N GLN A 3 25.76 7.25 -1.69
CA GLN A 3 25.15 8.00 -2.79
C GLN A 3 25.43 7.26 -4.10
N LYS A 4 24.38 6.86 -4.82
CA LYS A 4 24.51 6.23 -6.13
C LYS A 4 24.38 7.26 -7.24
N THR A 5 24.95 6.94 -8.39
CA THR A 5 24.74 7.67 -9.64
C THR A 5 23.71 6.92 -10.50
N PRO A 6 23.00 7.60 -11.42
CA PRO A 6 22.08 6.93 -12.34
C PRO A 6 22.76 5.81 -13.15
N VAL A 7 24.05 5.96 -13.50
CA VAL A 7 24.84 4.95 -14.22
C VAL A 7 25.09 3.71 -13.35
N GLN A 8 25.36 3.88 -12.05
CA GLN A 8 25.50 2.74 -11.14
C GLN A 8 24.17 1.99 -10.98
N VAL A 9 23.05 2.73 -10.86
CA VAL A 9 21.71 2.12 -10.78
C VAL A 9 21.36 1.36 -12.06
N GLU A 10 21.72 1.89 -13.23
CA GLU A 10 21.55 1.22 -14.52
C GLU A 10 22.36 -0.08 -14.62
N LYS A 11 23.62 -0.08 -14.17
CA LYS A 11 24.45 -1.30 -14.10
C LYS A 11 23.89 -2.33 -13.14
N GLU A 12 23.41 -1.91 -11.96
CA GLU A 12 22.79 -2.80 -10.97
C GLU A 12 21.52 -3.45 -11.50
N LEU A 13 20.66 -2.67 -12.18
CA LEU A 13 19.47 -3.21 -12.82
C LEU A 13 19.83 -4.18 -13.94
N GLN A 14 20.81 -3.86 -14.79
CA GLN A 14 21.22 -4.76 -15.85
C GLN A 14 21.74 -6.09 -15.29
N ALA A 15 22.62 -6.05 -14.29
CA ALA A 15 23.13 -7.25 -13.62
C ALA A 15 22.00 -8.06 -12.97
N LEU A 16 20.98 -7.40 -12.41
CA LEU A 16 19.80 -8.07 -11.85
C LEU A 16 18.98 -8.77 -12.95
N LEU A 17 18.72 -8.10 -14.06
CA LEU A 17 17.99 -8.67 -15.20
C LEU A 17 18.73 -9.89 -15.77
N ASP A 18 20.06 -9.80 -15.91
CA ASP A 18 20.90 -10.91 -16.38
C ASP A 18 20.86 -12.10 -15.41
N LYS A 19 21.02 -11.84 -14.10
CA LYS A 19 20.94 -12.87 -13.05
C LYS A 19 19.62 -13.65 -13.09
N HIS A 20 18.52 -12.95 -13.33
CA HIS A 20 17.20 -13.56 -13.42
C HIS A 20 16.82 -14.06 -14.83
N ARG A 21 17.73 -13.94 -15.81
CA ARG A 21 17.51 -14.31 -17.22
C ARG A 21 16.26 -13.62 -17.79
N LEU A 22 16.19 -12.31 -17.58
CA LEU A 22 15.08 -11.46 -18.02
C LEU A 22 15.46 -10.53 -19.17
N SER A 23 16.71 -10.50 -19.59
CA SER A 23 17.23 -9.53 -20.57
C SER A 23 16.60 -9.65 -21.96
N ASP A 24 15.96 -10.78 -22.26
CA ASP A 24 15.14 -11.03 -23.45
C ASP A 24 13.69 -10.49 -23.34
N LYS A 25 13.22 -10.25 -22.11
CA LYS A 25 11.83 -9.87 -21.80
C LYS A 25 11.68 -8.47 -21.24
N LEU A 26 12.72 -7.98 -20.60
CA LEU A 26 12.76 -6.73 -19.87
C LEU A 26 14.15 -6.11 -19.99
N SER A 27 14.22 -4.89 -20.50
CA SER A 27 15.45 -4.10 -20.58
C SER A 27 15.43 -2.92 -19.61
N VAL A 28 16.61 -2.41 -19.25
CA VAL A 28 16.71 -1.20 -18.44
C VAL A 28 16.06 0.00 -19.14
N GLY A 29 16.13 0.06 -20.48
CA GLY A 29 15.43 1.08 -21.28
C GLY A 29 13.91 1.06 -21.08
N GLN A 30 13.29 -0.13 -21.06
CA GLN A 30 11.86 -0.25 -20.79
C GLN A 30 11.50 0.20 -19.37
N ILE A 31 12.30 -0.17 -18.36
CA ILE A 31 12.11 0.25 -16.97
C ILE A 31 12.20 1.79 -16.86
N LYS A 32 13.22 2.41 -17.47
CA LYS A 32 13.38 3.87 -17.51
C LYS A 32 12.20 4.54 -18.18
N GLN A 33 11.68 3.97 -19.26
CA GLN A 33 10.51 4.51 -19.95
C GLN A 33 9.25 4.45 -19.10
N TRP A 34 9.02 3.35 -18.36
CA TRP A 34 7.88 3.24 -17.45
C TRP A 34 7.95 4.27 -16.32
N ILE A 35 9.15 4.49 -15.76
CA ILE A 35 9.37 5.50 -14.72
C ILE A 35 9.21 6.91 -15.27
N LEU A 36 9.65 7.16 -16.51
CA LEU A 36 9.53 8.47 -17.16
C LEU A 36 8.09 8.78 -17.56
N SER A 37 7.26 7.78 -17.86
CA SER A 37 5.87 7.96 -18.31
C SER A 37 4.84 7.69 -17.21
N GLU A 38 5.24 7.78 -15.95
CA GLU A 38 4.46 7.41 -14.77
C GLU A 38 3.15 8.19 -14.63
N ARG A 39 3.07 9.38 -15.24
CA ARG A 39 1.87 10.22 -15.29
C ARG A 39 0.77 9.71 -16.22
N ASN A 40 1.09 8.81 -17.16
CA ASN A 40 0.12 8.27 -18.11
C ASN A 40 -0.64 7.06 -17.55
N GLU A 41 -0.25 6.55 -16.39
CA GLU A 41 -0.98 5.52 -15.66
C GLU A 41 -1.96 6.21 -14.68
N GLU A 42 -3.18 5.68 -14.52
CA GLU A 42 -4.32 6.17 -13.70
C GLU A 42 -3.99 6.29 -12.19
N SER A 43 -2.92 6.98 -11.84
CA SER A 43 -2.36 7.04 -10.51
C SER A 43 -2.54 8.45 -9.94
N ASP A 44 -3.50 8.58 -9.02
CA ASP A 44 -3.86 9.86 -8.40
C ASP A 44 -2.79 10.39 -7.42
N SER A 45 -1.73 9.62 -7.16
CA SER A 45 -0.64 10.00 -6.23
C SER A 45 0.73 9.41 -6.61
N PRO A 46 1.84 10.02 -6.16
CA PRO A 46 3.18 9.45 -6.32
C PRO A 46 3.34 8.04 -5.73
N VAL A 47 2.63 7.75 -4.63
CA VAL A 47 2.64 6.43 -3.99
C VAL A 47 1.97 5.39 -4.89
N SER A 48 0.80 5.71 -5.44
CA SER A 48 0.12 4.81 -6.39
C SER A 48 0.95 4.57 -7.65
N ALA A 49 1.63 5.59 -8.18
CA ALA A 49 2.50 5.44 -9.35
C ALA A 49 3.69 4.52 -9.05
N SER A 50 4.35 4.71 -7.90
CA SER A 50 5.46 3.86 -7.46
C SER A 50 5.02 2.40 -7.27
N ASN A 51 3.86 2.19 -6.64
CA ASN A 51 3.34 0.85 -6.42
C ASN A 51 2.92 0.16 -7.73
N ALA A 52 2.32 0.90 -8.68
CA ALA A 52 1.99 0.38 -10.00
C ALA A 52 3.26 -0.04 -10.76
N PHE A 53 4.30 0.79 -10.75
CA PHE A 53 5.62 0.47 -11.29
C PHE A 53 6.22 -0.78 -10.65
N GLN A 54 6.25 -0.84 -9.31
CA GLN A 54 6.79 -2.00 -8.59
C GLN A 54 6.01 -3.26 -8.94
N LYS A 55 4.68 -3.22 -8.92
CA LYS A 55 3.81 -4.35 -9.30
C LYS A 55 4.07 -4.81 -10.74
N ARG A 56 4.26 -3.87 -11.67
CA ARG A 56 4.60 -4.16 -13.07
C ARG A 56 5.92 -4.91 -13.20
N CYS A 57 6.97 -4.43 -12.53
CA CYS A 57 8.28 -5.09 -12.51
C CYS A 57 8.21 -6.48 -11.82
N MET A 58 7.52 -6.59 -10.70
CA MET A 58 7.43 -7.84 -9.92
C MET A 58 6.78 -9.00 -10.69
N LYS A 59 5.98 -8.74 -11.72
CA LYS A 59 5.46 -9.79 -12.63
C LYS A 59 6.60 -10.57 -13.31
N TYR A 60 7.70 -9.90 -13.64
CA TYR A 60 8.89 -10.53 -14.24
C TYR A 60 9.73 -11.28 -13.23
N PHE A 61 9.73 -10.86 -11.97
CA PHE A 61 10.47 -11.48 -10.86
C PHE A 61 9.65 -12.53 -10.08
N SER A 62 8.62 -13.12 -10.69
CA SER A 62 7.74 -14.11 -10.05
C SER A 62 8.43 -15.39 -9.56
N ARG A 63 9.69 -15.61 -9.93
CA ARG A 63 10.49 -16.80 -9.58
C ARG A 63 11.49 -16.57 -8.44
N VAL A 64 11.49 -15.41 -7.80
CA VAL A 64 12.33 -15.13 -6.62
C VAL A 64 11.98 -16.12 -5.51
N LYS A 65 12.98 -16.84 -4.97
CA LYS A 65 12.76 -17.97 -4.06
C LYS A 65 13.03 -17.66 -2.60
N SER A 66 13.81 -16.61 -2.30
CA SER A 66 14.19 -16.25 -0.93
C SER A 66 13.83 -14.80 -0.59
N HIS A 67 13.65 -14.54 0.71
CA HIS A 67 13.44 -13.19 1.23
C HIS A 67 14.62 -12.26 0.89
N ASP A 68 15.86 -12.74 1.02
CA ASP A 68 17.05 -11.95 0.69
C ASP A 68 17.08 -11.52 -0.77
N GLU A 69 16.74 -12.45 -1.68
CA GLU A 69 16.67 -12.15 -3.10
C GLU A 69 15.54 -11.17 -3.41
N PHE A 70 14.40 -11.29 -2.72
CA PHE A 70 13.30 -10.34 -2.82
C PHE A 70 13.72 -8.93 -2.37
N PHE A 71 14.47 -8.81 -1.28
CA PHE A 71 15.02 -7.52 -0.83
C PHE A 71 15.97 -6.91 -1.85
N VAL A 72 16.86 -7.72 -2.45
CA VAL A 72 17.78 -7.24 -3.50
C VAL A 72 17.02 -6.70 -4.71
N VAL A 73 16.02 -7.44 -5.21
CA VAL A 73 15.18 -7.01 -6.33
C VAL A 73 14.45 -5.70 -5.97
N THR A 74 13.78 -5.68 -4.82
CA THR A 74 13.00 -4.51 -4.38
C THR A 74 13.89 -3.29 -4.21
N GLN A 75 15.07 -3.44 -3.62
CA GLN A 75 16.01 -2.34 -3.44
C GLN A 75 16.52 -1.79 -4.78
N ALA A 76 16.78 -2.66 -5.77
CA ALA A 76 17.17 -2.22 -7.10
C ALA A 76 16.05 -1.41 -7.79
N LEU A 77 14.80 -1.85 -7.66
CA LEU A 77 13.63 -1.14 -8.20
C LEU A 77 13.39 0.20 -7.47
N ILE A 78 13.56 0.26 -6.15
CA ILE A 78 13.50 1.50 -5.38
C ILE A 78 14.61 2.47 -5.80
N ASN A 79 15.83 1.97 -6.04
CA ASN A 79 16.91 2.79 -6.56
C ASN A 79 16.58 3.31 -7.95
N ALA A 80 16.04 2.47 -8.84
CA ALA A 80 15.59 2.87 -10.18
C ALA A 80 14.60 4.04 -10.08
N TRP A 81 13.55 3.87 -9.28
CA TRP A 81 12.51 4.88 -9.06
C TRP A 81 13.10 6.20 -8.55
N ASN A 82 14.04 6.16 -7.60
CA ASN A 82 14.55 7.39 -6.98
C ASN A 82 15.64 8.11 -7.78
N TYR A 83 16.36 7.41 -8.66
CA TYR A 83 17.50 7.98 -9.39
C TYR A 83 17.23 8.24 -10.88
N PHE A 84 16.22 7.61 -11.47
CA PHE A 84 15.81 7.89 -12.86
C PHE A 84 14.82 9.06 -12.95
N PRO A 85 14.76 9.73 -14.12
CA PRO A 85 13.91 10.89 -14.31
C PRO A 85 12.42 10.54 -14.45
N HIS A 86 11.57 11.42 -13.94
CA HIS A 86 10.10 11.33 -13.94
C HIS A 86 9.51 12.47 -14.76
N GLN A 87 8.49 12.23 -15.57
CA GLN A 87 7.83 13.30 -16.32
C GLN A 87 7.09 14.27 -15.40
N SER A 88 6.47 13.77 -14.32
CA SER A 88 5.78 14.57 -13.30
C SER A 88 6.71 15.55 -12.58
N LEU A 89 8.01 15.25 -12.54
CA LEU A 89 9.04 16.10 -11.93
C LEU A 89 9.80 16.95 -12.97
N GLY A 90 9.30 17.05 -14.20
CA GLY A 90 9.92 17.81 -15.28
C GLY A 90 11.24 17.19 -15.76
N GLY A 91 11.30 15.86 -15.84
CA GLY A 91 12.49 15.12 -16.27
C GLY A 91 13.57 15.00 -15.20
N LYS A 92 13.22 15.25 -13.93
CA LYS A 92 14.13 15.11 -12.78
C LYS A 92 13.82 13.84 -11.99
N SER A 93 14.81 13.35 -11.25
CA SER A 93 14.60 12.25 -10.32
C SER A 93 14.12 12.76 -8.95
N PRO A 94 13.41 11.94 -8.15
CA PRO A 94 13.05 12.26 -6.78
C PRO A 94 14.27 12.69 -5.95
N TRP A 95 15.40 12.00 -6.14
CA TRP A 95 16.65 12.35 -5.46
C TRP A 95 17.15 13.75 -5.84
N GLN A 96 17.09 14.14 -7.12
CA GLN A 96 17.46 15.50 -7.54
C GLN A 96 16.52 16.55 -6.96
N MET A 97 15.22 16.23 -6.81
CA MET A 97 14.25 17.12 -6.18
C MET A 97 14.54 17.31 -4.70
N VAL A 98 14.85 16.23 -3.98
CA VAL A 98 15.28 16.28 -2.57
C VAL A 98 16.54 17.12 -2.43
N GLN A 99 17.56 16.92 -3.28
CA GLN A 99 18.77 17.73 -3.24
C GLN A 99 18.51 19.22 -3.50
N LYS A 100 17.64 19.53 -4.47
CA LYS A 100 17.26 20.92 -4.77
C LYS A 100 16.60 21.58 -3.55
N GLU A 101 15.70 20.89 -2.87
CA GLU A 101 15.07 21.44 -1.66
C GLU A 101 16.03 21.52 -0.47
N MET A 102 16.90 20.52 -0.27
CA MET A 102 17.95 20.61 0.75
C MET A 102 18.93 21.76 0.51
N ASN A 103 19.17 22.14 -0.75
CA ASN A 103 20.02 23.29 -1.10
C ASN A 103 19.31 24.63 -0.86
N LYS A 104 18.00 24.71 -1.07
CA LYS A 104 17.18 25.90 -0.78
C LYS A 104 16.94 26.10 0.71
N HIS A 105 16.94 25.01 1.48
CA HIS A 105 16.71 24.96 2.90
C HIS A 105 17.92 24.35 3.63
N PRO A 106 19.06 25.08 3.75
CA PRO A 106 20.26 24.57 4.41
C PRO A 106 20.04 24.12 5.86
N GLU A 107 19.01 24.65 6.52
CA GLU A 107 18.52 24.22 7.82
C GLU A 107 18.10 22.75 7.84
N LEU A 108 17.63 22.19 6.73
CA LEU A 108 17.32 20.75 6.59
C LEU A 108 18.59 19.89 6.49
N LYS A 109 19.72 20.47 6.08
CA LYS A 109 21.03 19.77 6.07
C LYS A 109 21.65 19.68 7.46
N ARG A 110 21.29 20.59 8.36
CA ARG A 110 21.67 20.45 9.77
C ARG A 110 20.91 19.24 10.27
N LYS A 111 21.62 18.16 10.64
CA LYS A 111 21.07 17.09 11.48
C LYS A 111 20.38 17.80 12.64
N SER A 112 19.06 17.87 12.58
CA SER A 112 18.25 18.50 13.60
C SER A 112 18.52 17.76 14.90
N ARG A 113 19.44 18.30 15.69
CA ARG A 113 19.49 18.12 17.15
C ARG A 113 18.43 18.98 17.83
N SER A 114 17.48 19.53 17.05
CA SER A 114 16.25 20.05 17.64
C SER A 114 15.55 18.89 18.31
N HIS A 115 15.39 18.98 19.63
CA HIS A 115 14.52 18.09 20.40
C HIS A 115 13.03 18.37 20.13
N GLU A 116 12.70 19.40 19.34
CA GLU A 116 11.32 19.69 18.98
C GLU A 116 10.84 18.72 17.92
N MET A 117 9.86 17.91 18.33
CA MET A 117 9.16 16.98 17.45
C MET A 117 8.45 17.75 16.32
N PRO A 118 8.37 17.16 15.12
CA PRO A 118 7.79 17.82 13.97
C PRO A 118 6.30 18.13 14.20
N VAL A 119 5.85 19.22 13.58
CA VAL A 119 4.43 19.51 13.44
C VAL A 119 3.86 18.58 12.37
N VAL A 120 2.68 18.01 12.64
CA VAL A 120 2.03 17.06 11.72
C VAL A 120 0.74 17.64 11.17
N VAL A 121 0.34 17.19 9.98
CA VAL A 121 -0.91 17.60 9.34
C VAL A 121 -1.83 16.39 9.23
N VAL A 122 -3.00 16.45 9.85
CA VAL A 122 -4.02 15.40 9.84
C VAL A 122 -5.32 15.99 9.35
N GLY A 123 -5.89 15.45 8.27
CA GLY A 123 -7.16 15.94 7.71
C GLY A 123 -7.14 17.42 7.29
N GLY A 124 -5.97 17.96 6.94
CA GLY A 124 -5.79 19.39 6.64
C GLY A 124 -5.54 20.29 7.87
N HIS A 125 -5.53 19.72 9.08
CA HIS A 125 -5.24 20.43 10.32
C HIS A 125 -3.80 20.22 10.75
N THR A 126 -3.09 21.32 10.92
CA THR A 126 -1.73 21.36 11.47
C THR A 126 -1.80 21.27 13.00
N MET A 127 -1.15 20.27 13.60
CA MET A 127 -1.13 20.04 15.05
C MET A 127 0.26 19.68 15.56
N LYS A 128 0.53 19.98 16.83
CA LYS A 128 1.81 19.62 17.48
C LYS A 128 1.89 18.11 17.68
N TRP A 129 3.09 17.57 17.69
CA TRP A 129 3.31 16.13 17.92
C TRP A 129 2.60 15.57 19.16
N LYS A 130 2.62 16.29 20.28
CA LYS A 130 1.94 15.87 21.52
C LYS A 130 0.42 15.77 21.35
N GLU A 131 -0.17 16.68 20.58
CA GLU A 131 -1.61 16.68 20.30
C GLU A 131 -1.98 15.52 19.38
N TYR A 132 -1.14 15.25 18.38
CA TYR A 132 -1.26 14.09 17.52
C TYR A 132 -1.15 12.77 18.29
N GLU A 133 -0.18 12.65 19.19
CA GLU A 133 -0.03 11.47 20.02
C GLU A 133 -1.24 11.25 20.93
N ALA A 134 -1.77 12.33 21.54
CA ALA A 134 -2.99 12.25 22.33
C ALA A 134 -4.20 11.82 21.49
N MET A 135 -4.32 12.34 20.26
CA MET A 135 -5.36 11.95 19.31
C MET A 135 -5.27 10.46 18.95
N LEU A 136 -4.07 9.93 18.68
CA LEU A 136 -3.87 8.51 18.38
C LEU A 136 -4.27 7.63 19.57
N ARG A 137 -3.86 8.00 20.79
CA ARG A 137 -4.23 7.25 22.00
C ARG A 137 -5.74 7.24 22.23
N GLU A 138 -6.40 8.37 22.00
CA GLU A 138 -7.86 8.44 22.12
C GLU A 138 -8.55 7.62 21.04
N MET A 139 -8.06 7.68 19.80
CA MET A 139 -8.56 6.85 18.70
C MET A 139 -8.45 5.36 19.05
N GLU A 140 -7.29 4.89 19.51
CA GLU A 140 -7.07 3.51 19.95
C GLU A 140 -8.02 3.11 21.09
N ARG A 141 -8.21 4.00 22.08
CA ARG A 141 -9.12 3.77 23.20
C ARG A 141 -10.57 3.60 22.74
N VAL A 142 -11.04 4.47 21.85
CA VAL A 142 -12.43 4.43 21.33
C VAL A 142 -12.62 3.23 20.39
N GLN A 143 -11.59 2.85 19.63
CA GLN A 143 -11.64 1.69 18.73
C GLN A 143 -11.51 0.34 19.44
N ALA A 144 -11.00 0.30 20.68
CA ALA A 144 -10.70 -0.94 21.39
C ALA A 144 -11.88 -1.95 21.43
N PRO A 145 -13.14 -1.55 21.70
CA PRO A 145 -14.26 -2.49 21.70
C PRO A 145 -14.52 -3.10 20.32
N PHE A 146 -14.44 -2.27 19.27
CA PHE A 146 -14.67 -2.74 17.90
C PHE A 146 -13.53 -3.60 17.39
N LYS A 147 -12.29 -3.23 17.71
CA LYS A 147 -11.11 -4.07 17.46
C LYS A 147 -11.24 -5.43 18.14
N HIS A 148 -11.69 -5.46 19.40
CA HIS A 148 -11.93 -6.70 20.12
C HIS A 148 -12.98 -7.58 19.41
N TRP A 149 -14.10 -7.00 19.02
CA TRP A 149 -15.15 -7.70 18.25
C TRP A 149 -14.64 -8.23 16.90
N ILE A 150 -13.79 -7.48 16.19
CA ILE A 150 -13.16 -7.93 14.93
C ILE A 150 -12.26 -9.16 15.20
N GLU A 151 -11.34 -9.04 16.15
CA GLU A 151 -10.25 -10.00 16.38
C GLU A 151 -10.72 -11.29 17.07
N HIS A 152 -11.69 -11.20 17.99
CA HIS A 152 -12.08 -12.31 18.84
C HIS A 152 -13.43 -12.94 18.49
N GLU A 153 -14.28 -12.23 17.76
CA GLU A 153 -15.62 -12.73 17.39
C GLU A 153 -15.72 -12.91 15.88
N THR A 154 -15.66 -11.81 15.12
CA THR A 154 -16.04 -11.80 13.70
C THR A 154 -15.09 -12.57 12.80
N LEU A 155 -13.79 -12.24 12.83
CA LEU A 155 -12.81 -12.90 11.96
C LEU A 155 -12.65 -14.40 12.27
N PRO A 156 -12.57 -14.83 13.56
CA PRO A 156 -12.54 -16.25 13.90
C PRO A 156 -13.77 -17.01 13.41
N GLU A 157 -14.97 -16.46 13.58
CA GLU A 157 -16.20 -17.10 13.11
C GLU A 157 -16.30 -17.14 11.58
N TYR A 158 -15.92 -16.06 10.90
CA TYR A 158 -15.89 -16.03 9.45
C TYR A 158 -14.92 -17.07 8.87
N ARG A 159 -13.76 -17.24 9.51
CA ARG A 159 -12.78 -18.29 9.15
C ARG A 159 -13.38 -19.69 9.30
N ARG A 160 -14.10 -19.96 10.39
CA ARG A 160 -14.81 -21.24 10.60
C ARG A 160 -15.90 -21.45 9.56
N HIS A 161 -16.67 -20.40 9.25
CA HIS A 161 -17.74 -20.43 8.24
C HIS A 161 -17.22 -20.75 6.83
N LEU A 162 -16.14 -20.11 6.41
CA LEU A 162 -15.57 -20.34 5.07
C LEU A 162 -14.91 -21.71 4.97
N SER A 163 -14.18 -22.13 6.01
CA SER A 163 -13.49 -23.43 6.01
C SER A 163 -14.45 -24.62 5.90
N SER A 164 -15.71 -24.48 6.31
CA SER A 164 -16.73 -25.53 6.19
C SER A 164 -17.51 -25.51 4.87
N LYS A 165 -17.43 -24.42 4.09
CA LYS A 165 -18.26 -24.23 2.88
C LYS A 165 -17.50 -24.24 1.57
N VAL A 166 -16.23 -23.86 1.58
CA VAL A 166 -15.43 -23.72 0.36
C VAL A 166 -14.07 -24.37 0.52
N ALA A 167 -13.43 -24.68 -0.61
CA ALA A 167 -12.07 -25.19 -0.62
C ALA A 167 -11.10 -24.23 0.08
N GLU A 168 -10.10 -24.79 0.77
CA GLU A 168 -9.14 -24.05 1.60
C GLU A 168 -8.49 -22.86 0.87
N ARG A 169 -8.12 -23.05 -0.41
CA ARG A 169 -7.53 -21.99 -1.24
C ARG A 169 -8.47 -20.79 -1.42
N ILE A 170 -9.77 -21.04 -1.58
CA ILE A 170 -10.79 -20.01 -1.74
C ILE A 170 -11.05 -19.34 -0.39
N ALA A 171 -11.15 -20.12 0.69
CA ALA A 171 -11.30 -19.59 2.05
C ALA A 171 -10.16 -18.63 2.40
N LYS A 172 -8.90 -19.03 2.18
CA LYS A 172 -7.71 -18.18 2.43
C LYS A 172 -7.79 -16.84 1.72
N LYS A 173 -8.23 -16.83 0.46
CA LYS A 173 -8.40 -15.58 -0.33
C LYS A 173 -9.43 -14.65 0.31
N HIS A 174 -10.60 -15.16 0.67
CA HIS A 174 -11.65 -14.33 1.28
C HIS A 174 -11.29 -13.85 2.68
N ILE A 175 -10.64 -14.69 3.48
CA ILE A 175 -10.14 -14.31 4.82
C ILE A 175 -9.11 -13.20 4.71
N TYR A 176 -8.14 -13.32 3.79
CA TYR A 176 -7.11 -12.30 3.59
C TYR A 176 -7.70 -10.93 3.22
N VAL A 177 -8.74 -10.92 2.37
CA VAL A 177 -9.46 -9.67 2.06
C VAL A 177 -10.16 -9.11 3.31
N ALA A 178 -10.79 -9.95 4.12
CA ALA A 178 -11.49 -9.51 5.34
C ALA A 178 -10.54 -8.94 6.40
N GLU A 179 -9.39 -9.59 6.63
CA GLU A 179 -8.35 -9.11 7.55
C GLU A 179 -7.88 -7.71 7.14
N LEU A 180 -7.43 -7.55 5.89
CA LEU A 180 -6.98 -6.24 5.39
C LEU A 180 -8.09 -5.20 5.34
N PHE A 181 -9.34 -5.60 5.10
CA PHE A 181 -10.49 -4.71 5.18
C PHE A 181 -10.63 -4.14 6.58
N PHE A 182 -10.65 -4.98 7.61
CA PHE A 182 -10.78 -4.51 8.98
C PHE A 182 -9.57 -3.71 9.47
N ASP A 183 -8.34 -4.10 9.08
CA ASP A 183 -7.15 -3.30 9.34
C ASP A 183 -7.28 -1.89 8.75
N ARG A 184 -7.77 -1.79 7.51
CA ARG A 184 -7.97 -0.50 6.86
C ARG A 184 -9.11 0.29 7.49
N VAL A 185 -10.19 -0.37 7.92
CA VAL A 185 -11.32 0.25 8.64
C VAL A 185 -10.83 0.91 9.93
N LEU A 186 -10.02 0.20 10.72
CA LEU A 186 -9.43 0.75 11.94
C LEU A 186 -8.45 1.89 11.62
N HIS A 187 -7.61 1.73 10.59
CA HIS A 187 -6.68 2.78 10.18
C HIS A 187 -7.38 4.09 9.75
N VAL A 188 -8.57 4.00 9.14
CA VAL A 188 -9.35 5.18 8.73
C VAL A 188 -10.12 5.82 9.90
N GLY A 189 -10.15 5.16 11.07
CA GLY A 189 -10.74 5.71 12.28
C GLY A 189 -12.20 5.30 12.51
N PHE A 190 -12.71 4.29 11.80
CA PHE A 190 -14.04 3.76 12.10
C PHE A 190 -14.05 3.05 13.45
N VAL A 191 -15.11 3.24 14.21
CA VAL A 191 -15.21 2.78 15.62
C VAL A 191 -16.29 1.73 15.83
N THR A 192 -17.16 1.51 14.84
CA THR A 192 -18.15 0.43 14.80
C THR A 192 -18.46 0.06 13.35
N LEU A 193 -19.05 -1.11 13.14
CA LEU A 193 -19.50 -1.54 11.81
C LEU A 193 -20.50 -0.57 11.17
N ASP A 194 -21.40 0.02 11.97
CA ASP A 194 -22.45 0.93 11.51
C ASP A 194 -21.91 2.28 11.04
N THR A 195 -20.73 2.67 11.53
CA THR A 195 -20.06 3.91 11.09
C THR A 195 -19.34 3.76 9.75
N ILE A 196 -19.17 2.54 9.24
CA ILE A 196 -18.48 2.31 7.97
C ILE A 196 -19.39 2.73 6.82
N ARG A 197 -18.92 3.71 6.04
CA ARG A 197 -19.68 4.27 4.93
C ARG A 197 -19.81 3.26 3.79
N PRO A 198 -20.97 3.16 3.12
CA PRO A 198 -21.12 2.31 1.93
C PRO A 198 -20.11 2.63 0.82
N ASP A 199 -19.80 3.91 0.58
CA ASP A 199 -18.79 4.31 -0.40
C ASP A 199 -17.39 3.78 -0.06
N PHE A 200 -17.06 3.67 1.23
CA PHE A 200 -15.79 3.09 1.64
C PHE A 200 -15.71 1.61 1.25
N ILE A 201 -16.79 0.86 1.46
CA ILE A 201 -16.90 -0.57 1.16
C ILE A 201 -16.92 -0.82 -0.35
N GLN A 202 -17.76 -0.07 -1.07
CA GLN A 202 -18.06 -0.32 -2.49
C GLN A 202 -17.01 0.26 -3.44
N LYS A 203 -16.31 1.33 -3.04
CA LYS A 203 -15.41 2.09 -3.93
C LYS A 203 -14.02 2.29 -3.34
N GLU A 204 -13.93 2.92 -2.15
CA GLU A 204 -12.63 3.37 -1.63
C GLU A 204 -11.69 2.19 -1.33
N PHE A 205 -12.18 1.16 -0.63
CA PHE A 205 -11.36 0.00 -0.27
C PHE A 205 -10.96 -0.86 -1.49
N PRO A 206 -11.86 -1.23 -2.43
CA PRO A 206 -11.47 -1.95 -3.64
C PRO A 206 -10.43 -1.20 -4.49
N ARG A 207 -10.54 0.12 -4.62
CA ARG A 207 -9.55 0.96 -5.32
C ARG A 207 -8.22 1.04 -4.57
N TRP A 208 -8.30 1.24 -3.25
CA TRP A 208 -7.13 1.25 -2.37
C TRP A 208 -6.36 -0.07 -2.47
N TRP A 209 -7.05 -1.21 -2.54
CA TRP A 209 -6.45 -2.53 -2.68
C TRP A 209 -5.53 -2.63 -3.91
N GLN A 210 -5.96 -2.10 -5.07
CA GLN A 210 -5.20 -2.19 -6.32
C GLN A 210 -3.82 -1.54 -6.22
N THR A 211 -3.73 -0.48 -5.41
CA THR A 211 -2.53 0.34 -5.26
C THR A 211 -1.72 0.00 -4.02
N HIS A 212 -2.30 -0.63 -2.99
CA HIS A 212 -1.61 -0.84 -1.69
C HIS A 212 -1.31 -2.30 -1.37
N VAL A 213 -1.95 -3.25 -2.05
CA VAL A 213 -1.70 -4.68 -1.86
C VAL A 213 -0.85 -5.21 -3.02
N MET A 214 0.46 -4.95 -2.93
CA MET A 214 1.42 -5.08 -4.05
C MET A 214 1.40 -6.45 -4.76
N MET A 215 1.26 -7.54 -4.00
CA MET A 215 1.34 -8.92 -4.54
C MET A 215 -0.03 -9.55 -4.82
N SER A 216 -1.12 -8.81 -4.61
CA SER A 216 -2.44 -9.33 -4.91
C SER A 216 -2.75 -9.22 -6.40
N SER A 217 -3.17 -10.34 -6.99
CA SER A 217 -3.73 -10.40 -8.35
C SER A 217 -5.24 -10.13 -8.39
N LEU A 218 -5.88 -9.86 -7.25
CA LEU A 218 -7.32 -9.66 -7.19
C LEU A 218 -7.72 -8.34 -7.83
N THR A 219 -8.70 -8.41 -8.72
CA THR A 219 -9.39 -7.25 -9.30
C THR A 219 -10.33 -6.60 -8.29
N GLU A 220 -10.73 -5.35 -8.51
CA GLU A 220 -11.72 -4.65 -7.66
C GLU A 220 -13.02 -5.47 -7.51
N LYS A 221 -13.48 -6.10 -8.59
CA LYS A 221 -14.68 -6.96 -8.58
C LYS A 221 -14.52 -8.19 -7.69
N GLU A 222 -13.34 -8.81 -7.68
CA GLU A 222 -13.08 -9.98 -6.83
C GLU A 222 -12.92 -9.58 -5.35
N VAL A 223 -12.32 -8.42 -5.08
CA VAL A 223 -12.28 -7.84 -3.73
C VAL A 223 -13.69 -7.55 -3.26
N LEU A 224 -14.50 -6.90 -4.09
CA LEU A 224 -15.89 -6.58 -3.77
C LEU A 224 -16.76 -7.82 -3.57
N SER A 225 -16.58 -8.86 -4.38
CA SER A 225 -17.23 -10.16 -4.18
C SER A 225 -16.82 -10.81 -2.85
N SER A 226 -15.57 -10.65 -2.44
CA SER A 226 -15.08 -11.15 -1.14
C SER A 226 -15.68 -10.39 0.03
N LEU A 227 -15.82 -9.07 -0.11
CA LEU A 227 -16.54 -8.23 0.86
C LEU A 227 -18.02 -8.61 0.92
N LYS A 228 -18.68 -8.83 -0.21
CA LYS A 228 -20.09 -9.27 -0.24
C LYS A 228 -20.29 -10.55 0.59
N ASN A 229 -19.38 -11.53 0.46
CA ASN A 229 -19.43 -12.75 1.27
C ASN A 229 -19.24 -12.48 2.77
N LEU A 230 -18.33 -11.58 3.13
CA LEU A 230 -18.12 -11.15 4.51
C LEU A 230 -19.39 -10.49 5.09
N PHE A 231 -19.98 -9.55 4.36
CA PHE A 231 -21.17 -8.84 4.83
C PHE A 231 -22.44 -9.69 4.83
N LEU A 232 -22.57 -10.66 3.91
CA LEU A 232 -23.60 -11.71 3.99
C LEU A 232 -23.46 -12.54 5.26
N PHE A 233 -22.23 -12.91 5.61
CA PHE A 233 -21.96 -13.64 6.85
C PHE A 233 -22.30 -12.80 8.09
N ILE A 234 -21.83 -11.56 8.16
CA ILE A 234 -22.15 -10.63 9.27
C ILE A 234 -23.65 -10.38 9.36
N GLY A 235 -24.33 -10.21 8.23
CA GLY A 235 -25.79 -10.07 8.15
C GLY A 235 -26.50 -11.29 8.74
N SER A 236 -26.01 -12.50 8.47
CA SER A 236 -26.56 -13.74 9.03
C SER A 236 -26.34 -13.90 10.54
N LEU A 237 -25.25 -13.37 11.09
CA LEU A 237 -24.97 -13.41 12.53
C LEU A 237 -25.86 -12.44 13.32
N HIS A 238 -26.12 -11.26 12.77
CA HIS A 238 -26.74 -10.16 13.51
C HIS A 238 -28.15 -9.78 12.99
N ASN A 239 -28.71 -10.58 12.08
CA ASN A 239 -30.00 -10.31 11.42
C ASN A 239 -30.08 -8.90 10.80
N ASN A 240 -28.96 -8.45 10.22
CA ASN A 240 -28.82 -7.12 9.63
C ASN A 240 -29.06 -7.17 8.12
N ASP A 241 -29.80 -6.20 7.58
CA ASP A 241 -29.96 -6.03 6.13
C ASP A 241 -28.61 -5.62 5.52
N ILE A 242 -28.12 -6.44 4.58
CA ILE A 242 -26.86 -6.19 3.87
C ILE A 242 -26.95 -5.01 2.90
N GLY A 243 -28.17 -4.60 2.51
CA GLY A 243 -28.40 -3.45 1.64
C GLY A 243 -27.83 -2.16 2.23
N ARG A 244 -27.74 -2.06 3.57
CA ARG A 244 -27.11 -0.92 4.26
C ARG A 244 -25.62 -0.75 3.95
N PHE A 245 -24.95 -1.81 3.49
CA PHE A 245 -23.55 -1.81 3.08
C PHE A 245 -23.38 -1.68 1.56
N GLY A 246 -24.48 -1.53 0.82
CA GLY A 246 -24.51 -1.40 -0.63
C GLY A 246 -24.42 -2.71 -1.41
N PHE A 247 -24.86 -3.84 -0.83
CA PHE A 247 -24.79 -5.18 -1.45
C PHE A 247 -26.14 -5.81 -1.79
#